data_AF-A0A822BFK5-F1
#
_entry.id   AF-A0A822BFK5-F1
#
_cell.length_a   1.000
_cell.length_b   1.000
_cell.length_c   1.000
_cell.angle_alpha   90.00
_cell.angle_beta   90.00
_cell.angle_gamma   90.00
#
_symmetry.space_group_name_H-M   'P 1'
#
loop_
_entity.id
_entity.type
_entity.pdbx_description
1 polymer ?
#
loop_
_entity_poly.entity_id
_entity_poly.type
_entity_poly.pdbx_seq_one_letter_code
_entity_poly.pdbx_strand_id
1 'polypeptide(L)'
;MSQYTGWSDLVGSGIATNNEKEIIMAVAQNEGNLDSVQAYDSEVLTAGAMQKTVKTSKVGEFEQQVFEFKQENPRIYSERFETCGWEVSSNKKMSFRGKTGLELKRYLRAGFDKVGKVNSSEALGPIVCAIKTPEFQLKQMKDFIKRLQEVLQIIPNGFNYTISDYFKSLLGQATALDQHVNRPGYVRYDVGKVLNHFYVRNPRVSKNPRNWTDQQRSTYEREILEDYGVNRNMTDPQ
;
A
#
# COMPACT_ATOMS: atom_id res chain seq x y z
N MET A 1 -8.01 0.85 15.69
CA MET A 1 -8.36 1.55 14.43
C MET A 1 -8.50 3.05 14.69
N SER A 2 -7.41 3.82 14.67
CA SER A 2 -7.53 5.29 14.62
C SER A 2 -7.71 5.68 13.15
N GLN A 3 -8.98 5.74 12.74
CA GLN A 3 -9.39 6.22 11.41
C GLN A 3 -8.84 7.63 11.22
N TYR A 4 -8.08 7.84 10.16
CA TYR A 4 -7.71 9.18 9.70
C TYR A 4 -8.95 10.08 9.75
N THR A 5 -8.90 11.17 10.52
CA THR A 5 -10.10 11.99 10.79
C THR A 5 -10.46 12.93 9.64
N GLY A 6 -9.54 13.17 8.70
CA GLY A 6 -9.74 14.07 7.55
C GLY A 6 -10.49 13.46 6.36
N TRP A 7 -11.18 12.32 6.52
CA TRP A 7 -11.94 11.71 5.42
C TRP A 7 -13.06 12.60 4.88
N SER A 8 -13.73 13.36 5.75
CA SER A 8 -14.77 14.32 5.32
C SER A 8 -14.22 15.32 4.31
N ASP A 9 -13.00 15.80 4.54
CA ASP A 9 -12.39 16.82 3.71
C ASP A 9 -11.91 16.23 2.39
N LEU A 10 -11.35 15.02 2.40
CA LEU A 10 -10.97 14.30 1.19
C LEU A 10 -12.17 14.01 0.28
N VAL A 11 -13.30 13.61 0.87
CA VAL A 11 -14.53 13.34 0.11
C VAL A 11 -15.18 14.65 -0.35
N GLY A 12 -15.30 15.64 0.54
CA GLY A 12 -15.92 16.93 0.24
C GLY A 12 -15.15 17.75 -0.82
N SER A 13 -13.83 17.56 -0.92
CA SER A 13 -12.98 18.18 -1.94
C SER A 13 -12.89 17.39 -3.25
N GLY A 14 -13.55 16.23 -3.35
CA GLY A 14 -13.50 15.38 -4.54
C GLY A 14 -12.17 14.66 -4.77
N ILE A 15 -11.28 14.63 -3.78
CA ILE A 15 -10.03 13.87 -3.83
C ILE A 15 -10.31 12.36 -3.70
N ALA A 16 -11.33 12.01 -2.92
CA ALA A 16 -11.78 10.63 -2.72
C ALA A 16 -13.29 10.50 -2.88
N THR A 17 -13.75 9.29 -3.20
CA THR A 17 -15.14 8.88 -3.12
C THR A 17 -15.41 8.12 -1.81
N ASN A 18 -16.69 7.98 -1.44
CA ASN A 18 -17.08 7.15 -0.30
C ASN A 18 -16.68 5.68 -0.49
N ASN A 19 -16.76 5.16 -1.72
CA ASN A 19 -16.33 3.79 -2.03
C ASN A 19 -14.83 3.61 -1.83
N GLU A 20 -14.01 4.55 -2.31
CA GLU A 20 -12.55 4.51 -2.10
C GLU A 20 -12.20 4.58 -0.61
N LYS A 21 -12.90 5.41 0.17
CA LYS A 21 -12.78 5.44 1.62
C LYS A 21 -13.04 4.07 2.24
N GLU A 22 -14.16 3.43 1.91
CA GLU A 22 -14.52 2.12 2.46
C GLU A 22 -13.49 1.04 2.09
N ILE A 23 -13.04 1.01 0.84
CA ILE A 23 -12.00 0.09 0.36
C ILE A 23 -10.69 0.30 1.12
N ILE A 24 -10.22 1.54 1.21
CA ILE A 24 -8.95 1.87 1.87
C ILE A 24 -9.03 1.55 3.37
N MET A 25 -10.16 1.83 4.02
CA MET A 25 -10.37 1.48 5.42
C MET A 25 -10.36 -0.03 5.64
N ALA A 26 -10.92 -0.81 4.73
CA ALA A 26 -10.90 -2.27 4.81
C ALA A 26 -9.46 -2.82 4.65
N VAL A 27 -8.72 -2.36 3.64
CA VAL A 27 -7.33 -2.83 3.40
C VAL A 27 -6.40 -2.37 4.53
N ALA A 28 -6.52 -1.13 5.01
CA ALA A 28 -5.69 -0.62 6.11
C ALA A 28 -5.91 -1.39 7.43
N GLN A 29 -7.07 -2.01 7.65
CA GLN A 29 -7.27 -2.89 8.81
C GLN A 29 -6.42 -4.16 8.72
N ASN A 30 -6.20 -4.69 7.51
CA ASN A 30 -5.43 -5.91 7.28
C ASN A 30 -3.92 -5.66 7.24
N GLU A 31 -3.48 -4.55 6.64
CA GLU A 31 -2.06 -4.27 6.37
C GLU A 31 -1.30 -3.65 7.56
N GLY A 32 -2.00 -3.36 8.66
CA GLY A 32 -1.41 -2.78 9.87
C GLY A 32 -1.74 -1.30 10.07
N ASN A 33 -1.49 -0.81 11.28
CA ASN A 33 -1.95 0.52 11.69
C ASN A 33 -1.13 1.64 11.02
N LEU A 34 -1.76 2.82 10.81
CA LEU A 34 -1.15 4.03 10.21
C LEU A 34 0.14 4.49 10.91
N ASP A 35 0.38 4.01 12.13
CA ASP A 35 1.51 4.34 12.96
C ASP A 35 2.53 3.22 13.14
N SER A 36 2.41 2.14 12.37
CA SER A 36 3.36 1.04 12.47
C SER A 36 4.66 1.36 11.73
N VAL A 37 5.78 0.98 12.37
CA VAL A 37 7.08 0.85 11.72
C VAL A 37 7.54 -0.58 11.96
N GLN A 38 7.83 -1.29 10.88
CA GLN A 38 8.19 -2.71 10.88
C GLN A 38 9.53 -2.93 10.19
N ALA A 39 10.23 -3.99 10.56
CA ALA A 39 11.45 -4.41 9.89
C ALA A 39 11.18 -5.66 9.05
N TYR A 40 11.18 -5.51 7.72
CA TYR A 40 11.14 -6.65 6.79
C TYR A 40 12.55 -7.10 6.40
N ASP A 41 12.75 -8.40 6.21
CA ASP A 41 14.07 -8.99 5.96
C ASP A 41 14.78 -8.57 4.69
N SER A 42 14.07 -8.10 3.66
CA SER A 42 14.69 -7.50 2.48
C SER A 42 14.99 -6.01 2.64
N GLU A 43 14.30 -5.32 3.56
CA GLU A 43 14.26 -3.86 3.62
C GLU A 43 14.98 -3.28 4.84
N VAL A 44 15.17 -1.97 4.85
CA VAL A 44 15.71 -1.22 6.01
C VAL A 44 14.63 -1.08 7.07
N LEU A 45 13.48 -0.52 6.67
CA LEU A 45 12.26 -0.43 7.46
C LEU A 45 11.04 -0.34 6.54
N THR A 46 9.86 -0.48 7.13
CA THR A 46 8.55 -0.34 6.52
C THR A 46 7.71 0.55 7.42
N ALA A 47 6.96 1.51 6.87
CA ALA A 47 6.23 2.50 7.67
C ALA A 47 4.84 2.79 7.11
N GLY A 48 3.90 3.00 8.04
CA GLY A 48 2.54 3.43 7.75
C GLY A 48 1.61 2.31 7.27
N ALA A 49 0.33 2.64 7.08
CA ALA A 49 -0.73 1.66 6.77
C ALA A 49 -0.61 1.00 5.39
N MET A 50 0.27 1.52 4.51
CA MET A 50 0.56 0.92 3.21
C MET A 50 1.86 0.12 3.20
N GLN A 51 2.49 -0.07 4.36
CA GLN A 51 3.76 -0.76 4.46
C GLN A 51 4.80 -0.22 3.45
N LYS A 52 4.91 1.10 3.34
CA LYS A 52 5.88 1.71 2.41
C LYS A 52 7.29 1.49 2.94
N THR A 53 8.22 1.17 2.03
CA THR A 53 9.55 0.67 2.39
C THR A 53 10.64 1.72 2.28
N VAL A 54 11.66 1.63 3.13
CA VAL A 54 13.00 2.16 2.90
C VAL A 54 13.87 0.99 2.45
N LYS A 55 14.50 1.08 1.28
CA LYS A 55 15.22 -0.06 0.69
C LYS A 55 16.72 0.07 0.88
N THR A 56 17.40 -1.08 0.91
CA THR A 56 18.86 -1.15 1.10
C THR A 56 19.66 -0.62 -0.09
N SER A 57 19.16 -0.78 -1.32
CA SER A 57 19.89 -0.47 -2.55
C SER A 57 19.16 0.54 -3.44
N LYS A 58 17.92 0.27 -3.83
CA LYS A 58 17.07 1.16 -4.66
C LYS A 58 16.28 2.16 -3.80
N VAL A 59 15.63 3.15 -4.40
CA VAL A 59 14.69 4.03 -3.66
C VAL A 59 13.41 3.25 -3.36
N GLY A 60 12.99 3.27 -2.10
CA GLY A 60 11.73 2.72 -1.62
C GLY A 60 10.58 3.71 -1.65
N GLU A 61 9.36 3.19 -1.52
CA GLU A 61 8.14 4.01 -1.55
C GLU A 61 8.06 5.00 -0.39
N PHE A 62 8.62 4.66 0.78
CA PHE A 62 8.62 5.56 1.93
C PHE A 62 9.64 6.69 1.74
N GLU A 63 10.80 6.39 1.17
CA GLU A 63 11.81 7.41 0.88
C GLU A 63 11.28 8.43 -0.15
N GLN A 64 10.57 7.95 -1.17
CA GLN A 64 9.86 8.81 -2.12
C GLN A 64 8.80 9.68 -1.44
N GLN A 65 8.00 9.11 -0.54
CA GLN A 65 6.95 9.81 0.19
C GLN A 65 7.51 10.90 1.11
N VAL A 66 8.59 10.60 1.85
CA VAL A 66 9.26 11.59 2.71
C VAL A 66 9.90 12.70 1.88
N PHE A 67 10.46 12.38 0.71
CA PHE A 67 10.97 13.40 -0.21
C PHE A 67 9.87 14.35 -0.68
N GLU A 68 8.72 13.83 -1.11
CA GLU A 68 7.57 14.66 -1.52
C GLU A 68 7.03 15.47 -0.33
N PHE A 69 6.92 14.86 0.84
CA PHE A 69 6.51 15.54 2.06
C PHE A 69 7.45 16.69 2.44
N LYS A 70 8.76 16.54 2.26
CA LYS A 70 9.74 17.63 2.46
C LYS A 70 9.47 18.82 1.55
N GLN A 71 9.09 18.58 0.29
CA GLN A 71 8.78 19.66 -0.65
C GLN A 71 7.47 20.36 -0.28
N GLU A 72 6.46 19.59 0.13
CA GLU A 72 5.13 20.10 0.45
C GLU A 72 5.06 20.77 1.84
N ASN A 73 5.83 20.27 2.81
CA ASN A 73 5.77 20.66 4.23
C ASN A 73 7.19 20.83 4.83
N PRO A 74 8.03 21.73 4.28
CA PRO A 74 9.45 21.80 4.63
C PRO A 74 9.71 22.08 6.12
N ARG A 75 8.87 22.92 6.75
CA ARG A 75 8.96 23.21 8.19
C ARG A 75 8.72 21.98 9.04
N ILE A 76 7.62 21.25 8.79
CA ILE A 76 7.25 20.06 9.56
C ILE A 76 8.27 18.94 9.33
N TYR A 77 8.74 18.79 8.09
CA TYR A 77 9.83 17.89 7.78
C TYR A 77 11.08 18.20 8.64
N SER A 78 11.47 19.48 8.73
CA SER A 78 12.64 19.87 9.51
C SER A 78 12.46 19.58 11.01
N GLU A 79 11.27 19.87 11.55
CA GLU A 79 10.92 19.63 12.96
C GLU A 79 10.82 18.13 13.31
N ARG A 80 10.31 17.29 12.39
CA ARG A 80 9.96 15.88 12.67
C ARG A 80 10.98 14.85 12.17
N PHE A 81 11.77 15.19 11.16
CA PHE A 81 12.80 14.31 10.61
C PHE A 81 14.20 14.89 10.83
N GLU A 82 14.48 16.07 10.27
CA GLU A 82 15.84 16.63 10.18
C GLU A 82 16.47 16.88 11.55
N THR A 83 15.76 17.57 12.44
CA THR A 83 16.21 17.85 13.82
C THR A 83 16.42 16.56 14.62
N CYS A 84 15.75 15.48 14.23
CA CYS A 84 15.89 14.16 14.85
C CYS A 84 17.00 13.31 14.21
N GLY A 85 17.74 13.84 13.23
CA GLY A 85 18.84 13.15 12.55
C GLY A 85 18.46 12.37 11.31
N TRP A 86 17.21 12.46 10.84
CA TRP A 86 16.77 11.88 9.57
C TRP A 86 16.88 12.88 8.42
N GLU A 87 17.48 12.45 7.33
CA GLU A 87 17.58 13.24 6.11
C GLU A 87 17.07 12.46 4.90
N VAL A 88 16.35 13.13 4.01
CA VAL A 88 16.10 12.66 2.64
C VAL A 88 16.83 13.58 1.65
N SER A 89 17.72 12.97 0.86
CA SER A 89 18.55 13.63 -0.14
C SER A 89 17.78 13.93 -1.44
N SER A 90 18.41 14.66 -2.36
CA SER A 90 17.85 14.97 -3.69
C SER A 90 17.62 13.75 -4.57
N ASN A 91 18.43 12.70 -4.42
CA ASN A 91 18.20 11.39 -5.05
C ASN A 91 17.20 10.50 -4.27
N LYS A 92 16.45 11.11 -3.33
CA LYS A 92 15.35 10.49 -2.58
C LYS A 92 15.80 9.33 -1.71
N LYS A 93 17.03 9.38 -1.21
CA LYS A 93 17.57 8.39 -0.28
C LYS A 93 17.46 8.89 1.14
N MET A 94 16.96 8.04 2.03
CA MET A 94 16.92 8.35 3.44
C MET A 94 18.23 7.95 4.13
N SER A 95 18.64 8.76 5.10
CA SER A 95 19.74 8.47 5.99
C SER A 95 19.40 8.86 7.42
N PHE A 96 19.99 8.17 8.39
CA PHE A 96 19.95 8.56 9.80
C PHE A 96 21.38 8.84 10.26
N ARG A 97 21.68 10.11 10.60
CA ARG A 97 23.02 10.58 10.97
C ARG A 97 24.10 10.06 10.00
N GLY A 98 23.86 10.24 8.70
CA GLY A 98 24.76 9.82 7.61
C GLY A 98 24.71 8.34 7.23
N LYS A 99 24.04 7.47 8.00
CA LYS A 99 23.95 6.04 7.68
C LYS A 99 22.84 5.79 6.66
N THR A 100 23.13 5.02 5.60
CA THR A 100 22.13 4.61 4.60
C THR A 100 22.25 3.12 4.26
N GLY A 101 21.30 2.61 3.47
CA GLY A 101 21.34 1.25 2.93
C GLY A 101 21.55 0.15 3.97
N LEU A 102 22.53 -0.72 3.72
CA LEU A 102 22.83 -1.85 4.61
C LEU A 102 23.38 -1.42 5.98
N GLU A 103 24.13 -0.33 6.03
CA GLU A 103 24.65 0.21 7.29
C GLU A 103 23.50 0.69 8.17
N LEU A 104 22.57 1.47 7.60
CA LEU A 104 21.37 1.92 8.28
C LEU A 104 20.54 0.73 8.78
N LYS A 105 20.33 -0.28 7.94
CA LYS A 105 19.61 -1.51 8.32
C LYS A 105 20.21 -2.19 9.54
N ARG A 106 21.53 -2.39 9.55
CA ARG A 106 22.24 -3.01 10.68
C ARG A 106 22.10 -2.16 11.94
N TYR A 107 22.25 -0.84 11.80
CA TYR A 107 22.12 0.09 12.91
C TYR A 107 20.70 0.06 13.53
N LEU A 108 19.64 0.08 12.71
CA LEU A 108 18.26 0.05 13.22
C LEU A 108 17.90 -1.26 13.92
N ARG A 109 18.54 -2.38 13.56
CA ARG A 109 18.29 -3.70 14.15
C ARG A 109 19.14 -3.98 15.39
N ALA A 110 20.15 -3.16 15.66
CA ALA A 110 21.03 -3.36 16.81
C ALA A 110 20.24 -3.27 18.12
N GLY A 111 20.35 -4.30 18.97
CA GLY A 111 19.67 -4.39 20.27
C GLY A 111 18.23 -4.93 20.23
N PHE A 112 17.73 -5.35 19.06
CA PHE A 112 16.43 -6.02 18.88
C PHE A 112 16.60 -7.53 18.71
N ASP A 113 17.32 -8.16 19.63
CA ASP A 113 17.76 -9.57 19.60
C ASP A 113 16.83 -10.53 20.35
N LYS A 114 15.79 -10.03 21.04
CA LYS A 114 14.83 -10.85 21.80
C LYS A 114 13.38 -10.51 21.45
N VAL A 115 12.63 -11.52 21.05
CA VAL A 115 11.17 -11.43 20.80
C VAL A 115 10.46 -11.01 22.09
N GLY A 116 9.51 -10.09 21.99
CA GLY A 116 8.68 -9.60 23.10
C GLY A 116 9.34 -8.54 24.00
N LYS A 117 10.62 -8.20 23.78
CA LYS A 117 11.28 -7.13 24.52
C LYS A 117 11.04 -5.78 23.83
N VAL A 118 10.51 -4.81 24.58
CA VAL A 118 10.40 -3.42 24.13
C VAL A 118 11.74 -2.72 24.37
N ASN A 119 12.34 -2.19 23.30
CA ASN A 119 13.51 -1.32 23.38
C ASN A 119 13.17 0.06 22.82
N SER A 120 13.74 1.11 23.40
CA SER A 120 13.69 2.45 22.79
C SER A 120 14.62 2.51 21.59
N SER A 121 14.25 3.31 20.58
CA SER A 121 15.08 3.56 19.41
C SER A 121 15.05 5.04 19.08
N GLU A 122 16.22 5.68 19.14
CA GLU A 122 16.38 7.09 18.78
C GLU A 122 16.09 7.34 17.29
N ALA A 123 16.23 6.31 16.44
CA ALA A 123 15.98 6.42 15.02
C ALA A 123 14.52 6.10 14.66
N LEU A 124 13.91 5.07 15.26
CA LEU A 124 12.54 4.67 14.90
C LEU A 124 11.47 5.56 15.57
N GLY A 125 11.74 6.08 16.78
CA GLY A 125 10.81 6.97 17.50
C GLY A 125 10.39 8.19 16.68
N PRO A 126 11.33 8.97 16.10
CA PRO A 126 11.01 10.10 15.23
C PRO A 126 10.15 9.74 14.02
N ILE A 127 10.41 8.59 13.37
CA ILE A 127 9.58 8.12 12.24
C ILE A 127 8.14 7.90 12.70
N VAL A 128 7.93 7.19 13.81
CA VAL A 128 6.58 6.95 14.37
C VAL A 128 5.88 8.27 14.71
N CYS A 129 6.59 9.23 15.29
CA CYS A 129 6.04 10.55 15.58
C CYS A 129 5.67 11.32 14.32
N ALA A 130 6.50 11.24 13.27
CA ALA A 130 6.29 11.95 12.02
C ALA A 130 5.09 11.38 11.24
N ILE A 131 4.96 10.06 11.11
CA ILE A 131 3.86 9.44 10.36
C ILE A 131 2.49 9.62 11.03
N LYS A 132 2.48 10.01 12.30
CA LYS A 132 1.28 10.36 13.08
C LYS A 132 0.82 11.80 12.89
N THR A 133 1.60 12.70 12.29
CA THR A 133 1.15 14.08 12.15
C THR A 133 0.00 14.16 11.13
N PRO A 134 -0.97 15.08 11.31
CA PRO A 134 -2.09 15.22 10.40
C PRO A 134 -1.67 15.40 8.93
N GLU A 135 -0.60 16.14 8.68
CA GLU A 135 -0.07 16.44 7.35
C GLU A 135 0.54 15.20 6.70
N PHE A 136 1.30 14.41 7.48
CA PHE A 136 1.86 13.17 6.96
C PHE A 136 0.77 12.11 6.75
N GLN A 137 -0.23 12.03 7.64
CA GLN A 137 -1.39 11.15 7.44
C GLN A 137 -2.19 11.55 6.19
N LEU A 138 -2.39 12.84 5.94
CA LEU A 138 -3.01 13.33 4.70
C LEU A 138 -2.21 12.88 3.47
N LYS A 139 -0.87 12.99 3.51
CA LYS A 139 0.00 12.50 2.44
C LYS A 139 -0.12 10.99 2.25
N GLN A 140 -0.14 10.21 3.33
CA GLN A 140 -0.38 8.76 3.26
C GLN A 140 -1.72 8.45 2.60
N MET A 141 -2.78 9.20 2.92
CA MET A 141 -4.12 8.95 2.36
C MET A 141 -4.22 9.30 0.88
N LYS A 142 -3.66 10.44 0.47
CA LYS A 142 -3.57 10.81 -0.95
C LYS A 142 -2.84 9.74 -1.77
N ASP A 143 -1.72 9.23 -1.24
CA ASP A 143 -0.96 8.17 -1.90
C ASP A 143 -1.75 6.85 -1.98
N PHE A 144 -2.55 6.52 -0.95
CA PHE A 144 -3.35 5.29 -0.94
C PHE A 144 -4.50 5.36 -1.95
N ILE A 145 -5.17 6.52 -2.04
CA ILE A 145 -6.20 6.80 -3.05
C ILE A 145 -5.62 6.67 -4.45
N LYS A 146 -4.47 7.33 -4.70
CA LYS A 146 -3.77 7.24 -5.98
C LYS A 146 -3.44 5.79 -6.33
N ARG A 147 -2.93 5.00 -5.38
CA ARG A 147 -2.60 3.57 -5.60
C ARG A 147 -3.84 2.76 -5.95
N LEU A 148 -4.97 2.96 -5.26
CA LEU A 148 -6.23 2.31 -5.59
C LEU A 148 -6.67 2.66 -7.02
N GLN A 149 -6.65 3.94 -7.39
CA GLN A 149 -7.00 4.38 -8.74
C GLN A 149 -6.09 3.73 -9.79
N GLU A 150 -4.78 3.65 -9.56
CA GLU A 150 -3.84 2.96 -10.44
C GLU A 150 -4.16 1.47 -10.58
N VAL A 151 -4.43 0.77 -9.47
CA VAL A 151 -4.81 -0.66 -9.47
C VAL A 151 -6.06 -0.88 -10.31
N LEU A 152 -7.08 -0.04 -10.13
CA LEU A 152 -8.34 -0.14 -10.85
C LEU A 152 -8.19 0.04 -12.38
N GLN A 153 -7.11 0.65 -12.84
CA GLN A 153 -6.78 0.80 -14.26
C GLN A 153 -5.89 -0.31 -14.83
N ILE A 154 -5.38 -1.23 -14.01
CA ILE A 154 -4.57 -2.36 -14.50
C ILE A 154 -5.42 -3.22 -15.44
N ILE A 155 -4.86 -3.59 -16.58
CA ILE A 155 -5.44 -4.58 -17.50
C ILE A 155 -4.78 -5.94 -17.22
N PRO A 156 -5.53 -6.99 -16.82
CA PRO A 156 -5.00 -8.32 -16.56
C PRO A 156 -4.34 -8.95 -17.79
N ASN A 157 -3.32 -9.78 -17.57
CA ASN A 157 -2.57 -10.38 -18.68
C ASN A 157 -3.46 -11.28 -19.54
N GLY A 158 -3.47 -11.06 -20.87
CA GLY A 158 -4.32 -11.77 -21.82
C GLY A 158 -5.75 -11.23 -21.96
N PHE A 159 -6.07 -10.09 -21.35
CA PHE A 159 -7.39 -9.45 -21.42
C PHE A 159 -7.30 -8.00 -21.88
N ASN A 160 -8.45 -7.39 -22.20
CA ASN A 160 -8.56 -6.04 -22.77
C ASN A 160 -9.32 -5.05 -21.88
N TYR A 161 -9.76 -5.48 -20.69
CA TYR A 161 -10.58 -4.70 -19.77
C TYR A 161 -9.87 -4.55 -18.44
N THR A 162 -10.12 -3.45 -17.73
CA THR A 162 -9.40 -3.13 -16.50
C THR A 162 -9.91 -3.96 -15.32
N ILE A 163 -9.17 -3.93 -14.21
CA ILE A 163 -9.64 -4.48 -12.94
C ILE A 163 -10.98 -3.85 -12.56
N SER A 164 -11.16 -2.54 -12.73
CA SER A 164 -12.45 -1.89 -12.44
C SER A 164 -13.59 -2.30 -13.38
N ASP A 165 -13.32 -2.85 -14.57
CA ASP A 165 -14.36 -3.44 -15.42
C ASP A 165 -14.83 -4.81 -14.91
N TYR A 166 -13.89 -5.62 -14.37
CA TYR A 166 -14.16 -6.96 -13.83
C TYR A 166 -14.66 -6.95 -12.37
N PHE A 167 -14.05 -6.13 -11.51
CA PHE A 167 -14.33 -6.03 -10.07
C PHE A 167 -15.08 -4.75 -9.76
N LYS A 168 -16.41 -4.84 -9.70
CA LYS A 168 -17.28 -3.71 -9.33
C LYS A 168 -17.59 -3.67 -7.84
N SER A 169 -17.48 -4.79 -7.15
CA SER A 169 -17.72 -4.85 -5.70
C SER A 169 -16.57 -4.22 -4.91
N LEU A 170 -16.89 -3.68 -3.72
CA LEU A 170 -15.88 -3.18 -2.78
C LEU A 170 -14.88 -4.28 -2.40
N LEU A 171 -15.37 -5.51 -2.22
CA LEU A 171 -14.53 -6.67 -1.90
C LEU A 171 -13.51 -6.94 -3.02
N GLY A 172 -13.94 -6.97 -4.28
CA GLY A 172 -13.03 -7.24 -5.40
C GLY A 172 -11.96 -6.18 -5.57
N GLN A 173 -12.34 -4.90 -5.43
CA GLN A 173 -11.41 -3.78 -5.49
C GLN A 173 -10.44 -3.78 -4.30
N ALA A 174 -10.92 -4.05 -3.09
CA ALA A 174 -10.09 -4.21 -1.90
C ALA A 174 -9.10 -5.38 -2.05
N THR A 175 -9.54 -6.52 -2.57
CA THR A 175 -8.70 -7.71 -2.78
C THR A 175 -7.59 -7.44 -3.80
N ALA A 176 -7.86 -6.65 -4.84
CA ALA A 176 -6.83 -6.23 -5.79
C ALA A 176 -5.85 -5.24 -5.17
N LEU A 177 -6.34 -4.27 -4.39
CA LEU A 177 -5.49 -3.28 -3.70
C LEU A 177 -4.59 -3.93 -2.65
N ASP A 178 -5.13 -4.85 -1.85
CA ASP A 178 -4.44 -5.64 -0.84
C ASP A 178 -3.26 -6.44 -1.43
N GLN A 179 -3.48 -7.12 -2.57
CA GLN A 179 -2.38 -7.73 -3.30
C GLN A 179 -1.41 -6.66 -3.83
N HIS A 180 -1.92 -5.55 -4.35
CA HIS A 180 -1.04 -4.52 -4.89
C HIS A 180 -0.12 -3.91 -3.82
N VAL A 181 -0.57 -3.80 -2.56
CA VAL A 181 0.26 -3.36 -1.43
C VAL A 181 1.41 -4.35 -1.19
N ASN A 182 1.10 -5.65 -1.11
CA ASN A 182 2.07 -6.70 -0.81
C ASN A 182 3.00 -7.08 -1.98
N ARG A 183 2.44 -7.18 -3.18
CA ARG A 183 3.03 -7.75 -4.40
C ARG A 183 2.54 -6.98 -5.63
N PRO A 184 2.88 -5.68 -5.76
CA PRO A 184 2.34 -4.82 -6.82
C PRO A 184 2.50 -5.37 -8.24
N GLY A 185 3.62 -6.03 -8.52
CA GLY A 185 3.90 -6.63 -9.83
C GLY A 185 3.03 -7.83 -10.21
N TYR A 186 2.29 -8.44 -9.27
CA TYR A 186 1.58 -9.71 -9.49
C TYR A 186 0.10 -9.56 -9.83
N VAL A 187 -0.55 -8.45 -9.47
CA VAL A 187 -1.99 -8.24 -9.70
C VAL A 187 -2.39 -8.48 -11.15
N ARG A 188 -1.63 -7.93 -12.10
CA ARG A 188 -1.84 -8.13 -13.54
C ARG A 188 -1.83 -9.61 -13.93
N TYR A 189 -0.88 -10.39 -13.41
CA TYR A 189 -0.67 -11.78 -13.78
C TYR A 189 -1.69 -12.69 -13.11
N ASP A 190 -1.90 -12.50 -11.81
CA ASP A 190 -2.77 -13.38 -11.02
C ASP A 190 -4.23 -13.19 -11.38
N VAL A 191 -4.69 -11.94 -11.57
CA VAL A 191 -6.04 -11.68 -12.10
C VAL A 191 -6.18 -12.28 -13.51
N GLY A 192 -5.15 -12.19 -14.35
CA GLY A 192 -5.16 -12.81 -15.69
C GLY A 192 -5.29 -14.33 -15.63
N LYS A 193 -4.56 -14.98 -14.72
CA LYS A 193 -4.60 -16.43 -14.50
C LYS A 193 -6.00 -16.89 -14.08
N VAL A 194 -6.61 -16.24 -13.09
CA VAL A 194 -7.95 -16.64 -12.60
C VAL A 194 -9.06 -16.34 -13.61
N LEU A 195 -8.93 -15.26 -14.39
CA LEU A 195 -9.84 -15.02 -15.51
C LEU A 195 -9.74 -16.13 -16.56
N ASN A 196 -8.52 -16.60 -16.88
CA ASN A 196 -8.35 -17.76 -17.76
C ASN A 196 -9.04 -19.01 -17.21
N HIS A 197 -8.87 -19.31 -15.91
CA HIS A 197 -9.58 -20.43 -15.27
C HIS A 197 -11.11 -20.29 -15.39
N PHE A 198 -11.63 -19.08 -15.14
CA PHE A 198 -13.05 -18.78 -15.25
C PHE A 198 -13.58 -19.02 -16.67
N TYR A 199 -12.90 -18.51 -17.71
CA TYR A 199 -13.35 -18.69 -19.10
C TYR A 199 -13.16 -20.10 -19.65
N VAL A 200 -12.19 -20.88 -19.14
CA VAL A 200 -12.08 -22.32 -19.45
C VAL A 200 -13.30 -23.06 -18.93
N ARG A 201 -13.76 -22.73 -17.72
CA ARG A 201 -14.97 -23.33 -17.11
C ARG A 201 -16.26 -22.79 -17.73
N ASN A 202 -16.22 -21.57 -18.27
CA ASN A 202 -17.39 -20.84 -18.79
C ASN A 202 -17.19 -20.35 -20.25
N PRO A 203 -17.02 -21.25 -21.24
CA PRO A 203 -16.57 -20.87 -22.59
C PRO A 203 -17.57 -20.02 -23.39
N ARG A 204 -18.84 -19.97 -22.95
CA ARG A 204 -19.90 -19.17 -23.60
C ARG A 204 -20.06 -17.77 -23.02
N VAL A 205 -19.41 -17.47 -21.89
CA VAL A 205 -19.49 -16.14 -21.26
C VAL A 205 -18.74 -15.12 -22.11
N SER A 206 -19.35 -13.95 -22.30
CA SER A 206 -18.71 -12.83 -23.00
C SER A 206 -17.40 -12.44 -22.30
N LYS A 207 -16.31 -12.37 -23.07
CA LYS A 207 -15.01 -11.85 -22.60
C LYS A 207 -15.02 -10.35 -22.32
N ASN A 208 -16.05 -9.64 -22.79
CA ASN A 208 -16.31 -8.27 -22.41
C ASN A 208 -17.19 -8.26 -21.15
N PRO A 209 -16.65 -7.89 -19.97
CA PRO A 209 -17.42 -7.86 -18.73
C PRO A 209 -18.51 -6.78 -18.73
N ARG A 210 -18.47 -5.81 -19.65
CA ARG A 210 -19.54 -4.80 -19.81
C ARG A 210 -20.82 -5.39 -20.42
N ASN A 211 -20.74 -6.58 -21.02
CA ASN A 211 -21.90 -7.29 -21.55
C ASN A 211 -22.57 -8.19 -20.50
N TRP A 212 -22.01 -8.30 -19.29
CA TRP A 212 -22.61 -9.08 -18.21
C TRP A 212 -23.79 -8.33 -17.62
N THR A 213 -24.94 -9.01 -17.48
CA THR A 213 -26.06 -8.49 -16.69
C THR A 213 -25.67 -8.38 -15.22
N ASP A 214 -26.43 -7.65 -14.41
CA ASP A 214 -26.13 -7.51 -12.97
C ASP A 214 -26.11 -8.86 -12.25
N GLN A 215 -27.04 -9.76 -12.60
CA GLN A 215 -27.07 -11.12 -12.05
C GLN A 215 -25.84 -11.95 -12.44
N GLN A 216 -25.44 -11.86 -13.71
CA GLN A 216 -24.23 -12.51 -14.21
C GLN A 216 -22.99 -11.95 -13.50
N ARG A 217 -22.88 -10.62 -13.40
CA ARG A 217 -21.77 -9.95 -12.73
C ARG A 217 -21.63 -10.42 -11.28
N SER A 218 -22.71 -10.40 -10.51
CA SER A 218 -22.69 -10.84 -9.11
C SER A 218 -22.18 -12.29 -8.98
N THR A 219 -22.64 -13.17 -9.88
CA THR A 219 -22.24 -14.59 -9.88
C THR A 219 -20.78 -14.76 -10.31
N TYR A 220 -20.39 -14.16 -11.43
CA TYR A 220 -19.08 -14.35 -12.05
C TYR A 220 -17.98 -13.66 -11.25
N GLU A 221 -18.21 -12.44 -10.76
CA GLU A 221 -17.23 -11.74 -9.93
C GLU A 221 -16.95 -12.54 -8.65
N ARG A 222 -17.98 -13.07 -7.99
CA ARG A 222 -17.79 -13.94 -6.82
C ARG A 222 -16.94 -15.17 -7.14
N GLU A 223 -17.25 -15.89 -8.22
CA GLU A 223 -16.48 -17.08 -8.63
C GLU A 223 -15.02 -16.75 -8.95
N ILE A 224 -14.78 -15.62 -9.63
CA ILE A 224 -13.43 -15.14 -9.93
C ILE A 224 -12.70 -14.76 -8.63
N LEU A 225 -13.38 -14.10 -7.69
CA LEU A 225 -12.79 -13.68 -6.42
C LEU A 225 -12.49 -14.86 -5.49
N GLU A 226 -13.31 -15.91 -5.49
CA GLU A 226 -13.04 -17.15 -4.75
C GLU A 226 -11.76 -17.83 -5.26
N ASP A 227 -11.59 -17.92 -6.59
CA ASP A 227 -10.36 -18.43 -7.21
C ASP A 227 -9.15 -17.52 -6.92
N TYR A 228 -9.34 -16.20 -7.06
CA TYR A 228 -8.31 -15.19 -6.82
C TYR A 228 -7.82 -15.14 -5.37
N GLY A 229 -8.73 -15.21 -4.41
CA GLY A 229 -8.39 -15.19 -2.99
C GLY A 229 -7.46 -16.34 -2.59
N VAL A 230 -7.60 -17.50 -3.23
CA VAL A 230 -6.78 -18.70 -2.98
C VAL A 230 -5.49 -18.69 -3.78
N ASN A 231 -5.52 -18.23 -5.04
CA ASN A 231 -4.42 -18.40 -5.98
C ASN A 231 -3.52 -17.18 -6.19
N ARG A 232 -3.82 -16.03 -5.55
CA ARG A 232 -3.00 -14.81 -5.65
C ARG A 232 -1.73 -14.92 -4.80
N ASN A 233 -0.65 -14.35 -5.32
CA ASN A 233 0.61 -14.23 -4.58
C ASN A 233 0.51 -13.14 -3.51
N MET A 234 0.64 -13.52 -2.25
CA MET A 234 0.70 -12.62 -1.10
C MET A 234 2.07 -12.71 -0.41
N THR A 235 2.31 -11.83 0.55
CA THR A 235 3.36 -12.07 1.54
C THR A 235 2.80 -13.07 2.55
N ASP A 236 3.47 -14.20 2.76
CA ASP A 236 3.09 -15.10 3.85
C ASP A 236 3.21 -14.34 5.18
N PRO A 237 2.19 -14.40 6.06
CA PRO A 237 2.36 -13.92 7.42
C PRO A 237 3.44 -14.77 8.09
N GLN A 238 4.51 -14.12 8.56
CA GLN A 238 5.48 -14.73 9.47
C GLN A 238 4.90 -14.82 10.88
#